data_AF-A0A091RTT4-F1
#
_entry.id   AF-A0A091RTT4-F1
#
_cell.length_a   1.000
_cell.length_b   1.000
_cell.length_c   1.000
_cell.angle_alpha   90.00
_cell.angle_beta   90.00
_cell.angle_gamma   90.00
#
_symmetry.space_group_name_H-M   'P 1'
#
loop_
_entity.id
_entity.type
_entity.pdbx_description
1 polymer ?
#
loop_
_entity_poly.entity_id
_entity_poly.type
_entity_poly.pdbx_seq_one_letter_code
_entity_poly.pdbx_strand_id
1 'polypeptide(L)'
;RSLDEERKTEYKAAVKIQSWFRGCRVRAYLRYLNQMVIIIQKRWRGYLSRKHFRRMVKTAYFMMKMNFYNEMAVRIQKRWRGYYVRKYIHNYYALKKHLEAVSVNNEIVRSELQKYTEMMENEEKRKDLEKKEKEKKYQARKMHYLLSTEQIPGIYNSPFRKSPDPMELLLRKSKPLSHRRQQTKSPFTSELYDWPTCKRPPTFSTGQPLPAIRRQKPQGPFRDTAEVFWQRHKPLEPTLHMAAFIDSPLDKAREEMKREDWGNCIHDKEFLPFSSYNKDKKYDPLIHGSGKYGQEAYGSKHFREENPKKWVADKDFKRVLPSVVLFEKYGKTYSSTGQIV
;
A
#
# COMPACT_ATOMS: atom_id res chain seq x y z
N ARG A 1 112.63 8.66 -38.83
CA ARG A 1 111.89 8.07 -37.67
C ARG A 1 111.34 9.14 -36.73
N SER A 2 112.09 10.19 -36.35
CA SER A 2 111.63 11.28 -35.47
C SER A 2 110.45 12.10 -36.03
N LEU A 3 110.52 12.52 -37.29
CA LEU A 3 109.47 13.34 -37.93
C LEU A 3 108.09 12.66 -38.03
N ASP A 4 108.07 11.33 -38.13
CA ASP A 4 106.80 10.57 -38.15
C ASP A 4 106.18 10.45 -36.75
N GLU A 5 107.00 10.46 -35.69
CA GLU A 5 106.49 10.43 -34.32
C GLU A 5 105.91 11.78 -33.90
N GLU A 6 106.54 12.89 -34.29
CA GLU A 6 105.99 14.25 -34.11
C GLU A 6 104.66 14.43 -34.85
N ARG A 7 104.57 13.96 -36.11
CA ARG A 7 103.30 14.00 -36.86
C ARG A 7 102.20 13.19 -36.16
N LYS A 8 102.53 12.04 -35.57
CA LYS A 8 101.57 11.21 -34.83
C LYS A 8 101.12 11.88 -33.53
N THR A 9 102.00 12.58 -32.82
CA THR A 9 101.62 13.29 -31.58
C THR A 9 100.72 14.48 -31.88
N GLU A 10 101.04 15.27 -32.91
CA GLU A 10 100.20 16.37 -33.39
C GLU A 10 98.83 15.88 -33.86
N TYR A 11 98.78 14.82 -34.65
CA TYR A 11 97.53 14.21 -35.10
C TYR A 11 96.67 13.75 -33.91
N LYS A 12 97.25 13.07 -32.92
CA LYS A 12 96.52 12.65 -31.70
C LYS A 12 96.01 13.85 -30.90
N ALA A 13 96.79 14.92 -30.79
CA ALA A 13 96.36 16.15 -30.11
C ALA A 13 95.19 16.81 -30.87
N ALA A 14 95.26 16.92 -32.20
CA ALA A 14 94.19 17.43 -33.04
C ALA A 14 92.90 16.60 -32.91
N VAL A 15 93.00 15.26 -32.92
CA VAL A 15 91.86 14.36 -32.72
C VAL A 15 91.24 14.52 -31.32
N LYS A 16 92.04 14.75 -30.27
CA LYS A 16 91.52 15.06 -28.93
C LYS A 16 90.72 16.37 -28.90
N ILE A 17 91.25 17.43 -29.51
CA ILE A 17 90.56 18.74 -29.59
C ILE A 17 89.26 18.61 -30.39
N GLN A 18 89.31 17.95 -31.56
CA GLN A 18 88.15 17.75 -32.42
C GLN A 18 87.07 16.88 -31.75
N SER A 19 87.46 15.79 -31.09
CA SER A 19 86.51 14.91 -30.39
C SER A 19 85.87 15.61 -29.19
N TRP A 20 86.65 16.39 -28.42
CA TRP A 20 86.13 17.23 -27.35
C TRP A 20 85.12 18.26 -27.87
N PHE A 21 85.46 19.01 -28.92
CA PHE A 21 84.58 20.02 -29.51
C PHE A 21 83.28 19.40 -30.05
N ARG A 22 83.38 18.27 -30.79
CA ARG A 22 82.21 17.51 -31.25
C ARG A 22 81.32 17.10 -30.08
N GLY A 23 81.91 16.60 -29.00
CA GLY A 23 81.20 16.26 -27.77
C GLY A 23 80.51 17.46 -27.11
N CYS A 24 81.19 18.61 -27.03
CA CYS A 24 80.62 19.86 -26.50
C CYS A 24 79.42 20.31 -27.33
N ARG A 25 79.51 20.25 -28.66
CA ARG A 25 78.41 20.61 -29.57
C ARG A 25 77.19 19.70 -29.38
N VAL A 26 77.40 18.39 -29.32
CA VAL A 26 76.31 17.42 -29.09
C VAL A 26 75.66 17.62 -27.72
N ARG A 27 76.45 17.81 -26.65
CA ARG A 27 75.89 18.06 -25.30
C ARG A 27 75.12 19.37 -25.22
N ALA A 28 75.57 20.43 -25.91
CA ALA A 28 74.83 21.68 -26.00
C ALA A 28 73.48 21.48 -26.69
N TYR A 29 73.46 20.75 -27.81
CA TYR A 29 72.23 20.44 -28.53
C TYR A 29 71.26 19.58 -27.71
N LEU A 30 71.74 18.54 -27.01
CA LEU A 30 70.92 17.73 -26.11
C LEU A 30 70.30 18.55 -24.97
N ARG A 31 71.06 19.49 -24.37
CA ARG A 31 70.53 20.41 -23.37
C ARG A 31 69.41 21.28 -23.93
N TYR A 32 69.58 21.80 -25.14
CA TYR A 32 68.55 22.56 -25.83
C TYR A 32 67.29 21.72 -26.06
N LEU A 33 67.42 20.49 -26.58
CA LEU A 33 66.28 19.59 -26.78
C LEU A 33 65.56 19.27 -25.47
N ASN A 34 66.30 18.95 -24.40
CA ASN A 34 65.73 18.69 -23.08
C ASN A 34 64.96 19.90 -22.55
N GLN A 35 65.50 21.11 -22.72
CA GLN A 35 64.80 22.34 -22.33
C GLN A 35 63.48 22.51 -23.08
N MET A 36 63.46 22.27 -24.40
CA MET A 36 62.22 22.33 -25.19
C MET A 36 61.20 21.29 -24.72
N VAL A 37 61.64 20.06 -24.46
CA VAL A 37 60.78 18.98 -23.94
C VAL A 37 60.19 19.37 -22.58
N ILE A 38 61.00 19.92 -21.66
CA ILE A 38 60.53 20.38 -20.34
C ILE A 38 59.47 21.47 -20.48
N ILE A 39 59.64 22.43 -21.40
CA ILE A 39 58.66 23.49 -21.65
C ILE A 39 57.32 22.90 -22.11
N ILE A 40 57.36 21.97 -23.08
CA ILE A 40 56.16 21.29 -23.60
C ILE A 40 55.47 20.53 -22.47
N GLN A 41 56.21 19.71 -21.73
CA GLN A 41 55.66 18.91 -20.64
C GLN A 41 55.08 19.78 -19.51
N LYS A 42 55.78 20.85 -19.10
CA LYS A 42 55.30 21.80 -18.08
C LYS A 42 53.98 22.44 -18.53
N ARG A 43 53.90 22.88 -19.78
CA ARG A 43 52.69 23.51 -20.33
C ARG A 43 51.54 22.51 -20.39
N TRP A 44 51.80 21.27 -20.81
CA TRP A 44 50.81 20.20 -20.87
C TRP A 44 50.28 19.80 -19.49
N ARG A 45 51.15 19.55 -18.52
CA ARG A 45 50.75 19.26 -17.13
C ARG A 45 49.88 20.38 -16.57
N GLY A 46 50.29 21.64 -16.77
CA GLY A 46 49.50 22.80 -16.36
C GLY A 46 48.12 22.86 -17.05
N TYR A 47 48.03 22.54 -18.34
CA TYR A 47 46.75 22.49 -19.06
C TYR A 47 45.82 21.41 -18.46
N LEU A 48 46.34 20.21 -18.23
CA LEU A 48 45.56 19.12 -17.64
C LEU A 48 45.03 19.48 -16.25
N SER A 49 45.88 20.02 -15.37
CA SER A 49 45.46 20.46 -14.03
C SER A 49 44.38 21.54 -14.10
N ARG A 50 44.52 22.54 -14.98
CA ARG A 50 43.49 23.58 -15.17
C ARG A 50 42.19 23.02 -15.72
N LYS A 51 42.25 22.07 -16.65
CA LYS A 51 41.06 21.38 -17.20
C LYS A 51 40.32 20.61 -16.10
N HIS A 52 41.06 19.87 -15.27
CA HIS A 52 40.52 19.15 -14.14
C HIS A 52 39.87 20.09 -13.11
N PHE A 53 40.58 21.14 -12.72
CA PHE A 53 40.09 22.14 -11.77
C PHE A 53 38.79 22.81 -12.27
N ARG A 54 38.73 23.21 -13.54
CA ARG A 54 37.50 23.77 -14.13
C ARG A 54 36.33 22.79 -14.04
N ARG A 55 36.56 21.49 -14.25
CA ARG A 55 35.53 20.46 -14.09
C ARG A 55 35.08 20.36 -12.64
N MET A 56 36.01 20.31 -11.69
CA MET A 56 35.68 20.27 -10.25
C MET A 56 34.84 21.47 -9.82
N VAL A 57 35.24 22.69 -10.18
CA VAL A 57 34.51 23.93 -9.85
C VAL A 57 33.12 23.90 -10.45
N LYS A 58 32.99 23.48 -11.72
CA LYS A 58 31.68 23.34 -12.39
C LYS A 58 30.79 22.35 -11.63
N THR A 59 31.31 21.18 -11.27
CA THR A 59 30.56 20.18 -10.49
C THR A 59 30.14 20.71 -9.12
N ALA A 60 31.06 21.33 -8.38
CA ALA A 60 30.78 21.90 -7.06
C ALA A 60 29.69 22.98 -7.14
N TYR A 61 29.75 23.86 -8.14
CA TYR A 61 28.71 24.85 -8.40
C TYR A 61 27.35 24.21 -8.65
N PHE A 62 27.28 23.19 -9.51
CA PHE A 62 26.01 22.50 -9.78
C PHE A 62 25.46 21.79 -8.54
N MET A 63 26.32 21.13 -7.76
CA MET A 63 25.91 20.51 -6.50
C MET A 63 25.34 21.53 -5.51
N MET A 64 26.04 22.66 -5.32
CA MET A 64 25.57 23.74 -4.45
C MET A 64 24.21 24.28 -4.92
N LYS A 65 24.08 24.56 -6.22
CA LYS A 65 22.84 25.05 -6.83
C LYS A 65 21.70 24.05 -6.67
N MET A 66 21.95 22.77 -6.92
CA MET A 66 20.95 21.70 -6.79
C MET A 66 20.50 21.55 -5.34
N ASN A 67 21.45 21.56 -4.39
CA ASN A 67 21.15 21.46 -2.96
C ASN A 67 20.27 22.63 -2.49
N PHE A 68 20.56 23.85 -2.94
CA PHE A 68 19.73 25.03 -2.63
C PHE A 68 18.29 24.85 -3.11
N TYR A 69 18.08 24.44 -4.37
CA TYR A 69 16.73 24.24 -4.88
C TYR A 69 16.02 23.06 -4.22
N ASN A 70 16.72 21.97 -3.92
CA ASN A 70 16.16 20.84 -3.19
C ASN A 70 15.69 21.26 -1.80
N GLU A 71 16.47 22.07 -1.08
CA GLU A 71 16.05 22.60 0.22
C GLU A 71 14.78 23.46 0.11
N MET A 72 14.72 24.36 -0.88
CA MET A 72 13.54 25.18 -1.12
C MET A 72 12.32 24.33 -1.51
N ALA A 73 12.51 23.33 -2.36
CA ALA A 73 11.45 22.40 -2.75
C ALA A 73 10.91 21.65 -1.53
N VAL A 74 11.76 21.14 -0.65
CA VAL A 74 11.35 20.47 0.60
C VAL A 74 10.52 21.40 1.48
N ARG A 75 10.89 22.68 1.61
CA ARG A 75 10.11 23.66 2.40
C ARG A 75 8.71 23.86 1.81
N ILE A 76 8.61 24.05 0.51
CA ILE A 76 7.33 24.21 -0.20
C ILE A 76 6.48 22.96 -0.03
N GLN A 77 7.06 21.78 -0.29
CA GLN A 77 6.36 20.51 -0.18
C GLN A 77 5.89 20.23 1.26
N LYS A 78 6.72 20.49 2.29
CA LYS A 78 6.33 20.35 3.70
C LYS A 78 5.11 21.23 4.02
N ARG A 79 5.13 22.49 3.58
CA ARG A 79 4.02 23.42 3.80
C ARG A 79 2.75 22.94 3.10
N TRP A 80 2.86 22.49 1.85
CA TRP A 80 1.74 21.99 1.07
C TRP A 80 1.14 20.71 1.67
N ARG A 81 1.97 19.72 2.04
CA ARG A 81 1.51 18.48 2.69
C ARG A 81 0.74 18.79 3.97
N GLY A 82 1.26 19.72 4.80
CA GLY A 82 0.56 20.16 5.99
C GLY A 82 -0.78 20.85 5.71
N TYR A 83 -0.84 21.69 4.66
CA TYR A 83 -2.10 22.29 4.21
C TYR A 83 -3.10 21.23 3.75
N TYR A 84 -2.66 20.29 2.92
CA TYR A 84 -3.50 19.24 2.34
C TYR A 84 -4.16 18.39 3.42
N VAL A 85 -3.37 17.91 4.39
CA VAL A 85 -3.88 17.11 5.51
C VAL A 85 -4.95 17.87 6.29
N ARG A 86 -4.68 19.13 6.67
CA ARG A 86 -5.62 19.94 7.45
C ARG A 86 -6.91 20.29 6.70
N LYS A 87 -6.85 20.35 5.37
CA LYS A 87 -8.01 20.70 4.54
C LYS A 87 -8.85 19.49 4.15
N TYR A 88 -8.21 18.39 3.75
CA TYR A 88 -8.90 17.29 3.07
C TYR A 88 -8.94 15.97 3.86
N ILE A 89 -7.99 15.74 4.78
CA ILE A 89 -7.90 14.47 5.51
C ILE A 89 -8.45 14.61 6.92
N HIS A 90 -7.87 15.53 7.71
CA HIS A 90 -8.17 15.67 9.14
C HIS A 90 -8.62 17.10 9.46
N ASN A 91 -9.92 17.26 9.67
CA ASN A 91 -10.51 18.49 10.18
C ASN A 91 -10.66 18.41 11.71
N TYR A 92 -9.69 18.97 12.42
CA TYR A 92 -9.65 19.02 13.88
C TYR A 92 -10.94 19.60 14.49
N TYR A 93 -11.47 20.68 13.91
CA TYR A 93 -12.67 21.34 14.45
C TYR A 93 -13.92 20.48 14.28
N ALA A 94 -14.03 19.76 13.16
CA ALA A 94 -15.12 18.81 12.94
C ALA A 94 -15.06 17.65 13.96
N LEU A 95 -13.87 17.09 14.20
CA LEU A 95 -13.68 16.05 15.20
C LEU A 95 -14.01 16.56 16.61
N LYS A 96 -13.53 17.75 16.98
CA LYS A 96 -13.80 18.35 18.29
C LYS A 96 -15.30 18.52 18.52
N LYS A 97 -16.03 19.07 17.55
CA LYS A 97 -17.49 19.21 17.61
C LYS A 97 -18.20 17.87 17.77
N HIS A 98 -17.74 16.84 17.06
CA HIS A 98 -18.27 15.48 17.20
C HIS A 98 -18.06 14.93 18.62
N LEU A 99 -16.86 15.07 19.18
CA LEU A 99 -16.55 14.63 20.54
C LEU A 99 -17.38 15.37 21.59
N GLU A 100 -17.60 16.68 21.42
CA GLU A 100 -18.50 17.45 22.28
C GLU A 100 -19.93 16.90 22.21
N ALA A 101 -20.45 16.61 21.02
CA ALA A 101 -21.77 16.01 20.86
C ALA A 101 -21.86 14.60 21.51
N VAL A 102 -20.83 13.77 21.35
CA VAL A 102 -20.74 12.46 22.03
C VAL A 102 -20.73 12.63 23.55
N SER A 103 -20.01 13.62 24.07
CA SER A 103 -19.98 13.91 25.51
C SER A 103 -21.37 14.27 26.04
N VAL A 104 -22.10 15.14 25.34
CA VAL A 104 -23.47 15.52 25.72
C VAL A 104 -24.39 14.30 25.69
N ASN A 105 -24.32 13.47 24.65
CA ASN A 105 -25.13 12.25 24.55
C ASN A 105 -24.82 11.26 25.68
N ASN A 106 -23.54 11.09 26.04
CA ASN A 106 -23.15 10.24 27.15
C ASN A 106 -23.72 10.74 28.48
N GLU A 107 -23.76 12.06 28.69
CA GLU A 107 -24.36 12.67 29.88
C GLU A 107 -25.87 12.38 29.95
N ILE A 108 -26.57 12.52 28.83
CA ILE A 108 -28.00 12.20 28.73
C ILE A 108 -28.25 10.73 29.08
N VAL A 109 -27.52 9.81 28.44
CA VAL A 109 -27.66 8.37 28.68
C VAL A 109 -27.38 8.01 30.14
N ARG A 110 -26.37 8.62 30.77
CA ARG A 110 -26.10 8.43 32.21
C ARG A 110 -27.27 8.88 33.07
N SER A 111 -27.85 10.05 32.77
CA SER A 111 -29.00 10.57 33.51
C SER A 111 -30.24 9.68 33.35
N GLU A 112 -30.46 9.10 32.17
CA GLU A 112 -31.56 8.18 31.90
C GLU A 112 -31.37 6.86 32.64
N LEU A 113 -30.16 6.31 32.63
CA LEU A 113 -29.82 5.11 33.38
C LEU A 113 -30.02 5.31 34.88
N GLN A 114 -29.62 6.48 35.41
CA GLN A 114 -29.85 6.82 36.82
C GLN A 114 -31.34 6.89 37.16
N LYS A 115 -32.15 7.55 36.34
CA LYS A 115 -33.61 7.58 36.52
C LYS A 115 -34.21 6.19 36.46
N TYR A 116 -33.74 5.34 35.55
CA TYR A 116 -34.20 3.97 35.43
C TYR A 116 -33.87 3.15 36.69
N THR A 117 -32.65 3.28 37.22
CA THR A 117 -32.29 2.61 38.49
C THR A 117 -33.16 3.07 39.65
N GLU A 118 -33.43 4.37 39.76
CA GLU A 118 -34.31 4.92 40.78
C GLU A 118 -35.75 4.41 40.64
N MET A 119 -36.29 4.34 39.41
CA MET A 119 -37.61 3.77 39.16
C MET A 119 -37.67 2.28 39.57
N MET A 120 -36.67 1.49 39.19
CA MET A 120 -36.61 0.06 39.53
C MET A 120 -36.55 -0.16 41.04
N GLU A 121 -35.69 0.57 41.75
CA GLU A 121 -35.63 0.51 43.21
C GLU A 121 -36.95 0.88 43.87
N ASN A 122 -37.64 1.90 43.35
CA ASN A 122 -38.95 2.31 43.87
C ASN A 122 -40.03 1.25 43.60
N GLU A 123 -40.01 0.61 42.43
CA GLU A 123 -40.88 -0.51 42.13
C GLU A 123 -40.65 -1.70 43.06
N GLU A 124 -39.39 -2.05 43.32
CA GLU A 124 -39.02 -3.11 44.25
C GLU A 124 -39.49 -2.80 45.67
N LYS A 125 -39.22 -1.58 46.17
CA LYS A 125 -39.73 -1.11 47.47
C LYS A 125 -41.25 -1.22 47.55
N ARG A 126 -41.97 -0.87 46.48
CA ARG A 126 -43.43 -0.97 46.42
C ARG A 126 -43.90 -2.43 46.42
N LYS A 127 -43.26 -3.31 45.64
CA LYS A 127 -43.55 -4.76 45.64
C LYS A 127 -43.28 -5.39 47.01
N ASP A 128 -42.22 -4.97 47.70
CA ASP A 128 -41.90 -5.44 49.05
C ASP A 128 -42.94 -4.97 50.07
N LEU A 129 -43.38 -3.71 49.99
CA LEU A 129 -44.48 -3.21 50.82
C LEU A 129 -45.77 -3.98 50.57
N GLU A 130 -46.14 -4.22 49.31
CA GLU A 130 -47.30 -5.04 48.96
C GLU A 130 -47.18 -6.48 49.48
N LYS A 131 -45.98 -7.08 49.40
CA LYS A 131 -45.72 -8.43 49.92
C LYS A 131 -45.88 -8.46 51.44
N LYS A 132 -45.31 -7.49 52.16
CA LYS A 132 -45.49 -7.31 53.61
C LYS A 132 -46.95 -7.12 53.99
N GLU A 133 -47.71 -6.33 53.22
CA GLU A 133 -49.15 -6.16 53.42
C GLU A 133 -49.93 -7.46 53.18
N LYS A 134 -49.63 -8.19 52.10
CA LYS A 134 -50.22 -9.49 51.80
C LYS A 134 -49.93 -10.49 52.91
N GLU A 135 -48.71 -10.50 53.43
CA GLU A 135 -48.29 -11.37 54.54
C GLU A 135 -49.04 -11.01 55.82
N LYS A 136 -49.17 -9.71 56.17
CA LYS A 136 -50.02 -9.25 57.28
C LYS A 136 -51.46 -9.71 57.12
N LYS A 137 -52.05 -9.53 55.93
CA LYS A 137 -53.42 -9.99 55.61
C LYS A 137 -53.53 -11.51 55.73
N TYR A 138 -52.53 -12.27 55.26
CA TYR A 138 -52.51 -13.72 55.36
C TYR A 138 -52.43 -14.19 56.83
N GLN A 139 -51.56 -13.58 57.63
CA GLN A 139 -51.44 -13.87 59.06
C GLN A 139 -52.75 -13.58 59.79
N ALA A 140 -53.41 -12.45 59.51
CA ALA A 140 -54.74 -12.15 60.05
C ALA A 140 -55.76 -13.24 59.68
N ARG A 141 -55.80 -13.68 58.41
CA ARG A 141 -56.72 -14.76 57.99
C ARG A 141 -56.41 -16.11 58.65
N LYS A 142 -55.12 -16.42 58.87
CA LYS A 142 -54.66 -17.64 59.56
C LYS A 142 -55.03 -17.62 61.04
N MET A 143 -54.88 -16.47 61.68
CA MET A 143 -55.17 -16.24 63.09
C MET A 143 -56.59 -15.70 63.33
N HIS A 144 -57.49 -15.82 62.35
CA HIS A 144 -58.86 -15.26 62.42
C HIS A 144 -59.66 -15.75 63.63
N TYR A 145 -59.33 -16.93 64.16
CA TYR A 145 -59.96 -17.49 65.35
C TYR A 145 -59.67 -16.71 66.65
N LEU A 146 -58.67 -15.81 66.65
CA LEU A 146 -58.34 -14.95 67.80
C LEU A 146 -59.15 -13.65 67.86
N LEU A 147 -60.13 -13.49 66.95
CA LEU A 147 -61.00 -12.32 66.86
C LEU A 147 -61.93 -12.22 68.09
N SER A 148 -62.13 -11.00 68.59
CA SER A 148 -63.04 -10.71 69.70
C SER A 148 -64.49 -11.05 69.35
N THR A 149 -65.21 -11.69 70.28
CA THR A 149 -66.66 -11.93 70.20
C THR A 149 -67.41 -10.98 71.14
N GLU A 150 -68.74 -10.94 71.04
CA GLU A 150 -69.56 -10.08 71.90
C GLU A 150 -69.47 -10.45 73.39
N GLN A 151 -69.30 -11.75 73.70
CA GLN A 151 -69.18 -12.24 75.07
C GLN A 151 -67.73 -12.25 75.60
N ILE A 152 -66.71 -12.44 74.75
CA ILE A 152 -65.31 -12.57 75.19
C ILE A 152 -64.40 -11.67 74.35
N PRO A 153 -63.62 -10.75 74.99
CA PRO A 153 -62.64 -9.95 74.30
C PRO A 153 -61.49 -10.81 73.74
N GLY A 154 -61.16 -10.63 72.46
CA GLY A 154 -60.03 -11.32 71.81
C GLY A 154 -58.68 -10.83 72.31
N ILE A 155 -57.60 -11.60 72.09
CA ILE A 155 -56.25 -11.28 72.60
C ILE A 155 -55.78 -9.88 72.14
N TYR A 156 -56.19 -9.46 70.94
CA TYR A 156 -55.82 -8.17 70.35
C TYR A 156 -56.81 -7.03 70.68
N ASN A 157 -57.88 -7.30 71.45
CA ASN A 157 -58.88 -6.32 71.90
C ASN A 157 -59.00 -6.32 73.44
N SER A 158 -57.89 -6.05 74.13
CA SER A 158 -57.85 -6.06 75.59
C SER A 158 -58.70 -4.92 76.20
N PRO A 159 -59.52 -5.18 77.24
CA PRO A 159 -60.34 -4.16 77.93
C PRO A 159 -59.54 -3.00 78.54
N PHE A 160 -58.24 -3.20 78.74
CA PHE A 160 -57.35 -2.20 79.33
C PHE A 160 -56.76 -1.22 78.31
N ARG A 161 -57.02 -1.41 77.00
CA ARG A 161 -56.59 -0.49 75.93
C ARG A 161 -57.73 0.41 75.49
N LYS A 162 -57.42 1.70 75.26
CA LYS A 162 -58.38 2.73 74.81
C LYS A 162 -58.88 2.50 73.38
N SER A 163 -58.08 1.83 72.54
CA SER A 163 -58.43 1.47 71.17
C SER A 163 -57.95 0.05 70.84
N PRO A 164 -58.67 -0.67 69.95
CA PRO A 164 -58.24 -2.00 69.51
C PRO A 164 -56.87 -1.97 68.82
N ASP A 165 -56.08 -3.04 68.97
CA ASP A 165 -54.79 -3.15 68.30
C ASP A 165 -54.96 -3.15 66.76
N PRO A 166 -54.03 -2.59 65.98
CA PRO A 166 -54.12 -2.61 64.51
C PRO A 166 -54.34 -4.02 63.92
N MET A 167 -53.87 -5.07 64.59
CA MET A 167 -54.13 -6.45 64.20
C MET A 167 -55.61 -6.84 64.35
N GLU A 168 -56.28 -6.41 65.43
CA GLU A 168 -57.71 -6.66 65.66
C GLU A 168 -58.57 -6.02 64.55
N LEU A 169 -58.22 -4.81 64.12
CA LEU A 169 -58.91 -4.12 63.03
C LEU A 169 -58.75 -4.85 61.68
N LEU A 170 -57.58 -5.46 61.44
CA LEU A 170 -57.36 -6.30 60.26
C LEU A 170 -58.11 -7.62 60.33
N LEU A 171 -58.17 -8.25 61.50
CA LEU A 171 -58.93 -9.47 61.75
C LEU A 171 -60.41 -9.26 61.43
N ARG A 172 -61.03 -8.19 61.96
CA ARG A 172 -62.43 -7.80 61.70
C ARG A 172 -62.77 -7.63 60.22
N LYS A 173 -61.82 -7.15 59.41
CA LYS A 173 -62.00 -6.92 57.96
C LYS A 173 -61.74 -8.19 57.13
N SER A 174 -61.03 -9.16 57.70
CA SER A 174 -60.60 -10.36 56.99
C SER A 174 -61.65 -11.47 57.07
N LYS A 175 -61.60 -12.44 56.15
CA LYS A 175 -62.41 -13.67 56.20
C LYS A 175 -61.50 -14.85 56.54
N PRO A 176 -61.95 -15.83 57.35
CA PRO A 176 -61.12 -16.98 57.72
C PRO A 176 -60.63 -17.72 56.48
N LEU A 177 -59.47 -18.39 56.59
CA LEU A 177 -58.98 -19.24 55.51
C LEU A 177 -60.00 -20.37 55.25
N SER A 178 -60.56 -20.41 54.05
CA SER A 178 -61.43 -21.51 53.62
C SER A 178 -60.59 -22.79 53.55
N HIS A 179 -61.06 -23.87 54.16
CA HIS A 179 -60.52 -25.21 53.89
C HIS A 179 -60.83 -25.57 52.43
N ARG A 180 -59.90 -25.26 51.53
CA ARG A 180 -59.99 -25.70 50.14
C ARG A 180 -59.75 -27.21 50.16
N ARG A 181 -60.81 -28.02 49.96
CA ARG A 181 -60.66 -29.40 49.51
C ARG A 181 -59.76 -29.36 48.28
N GLN A 182 -58.55 -29.90 48.42
CA GLN A 182 -57.67 -30.11 47.29
C GLN A 182 -58.43 -31.01 46.32
N GLN A 183 -58.86 -30.48 45.18
CA GLN A 183 -59.03 -31.38 44.05
C GLN A 183 -57.63 -31.88 43.72
N THR A 184 -57.42 -33.17 43.95
CA THR A 184 -56.31 -33.96 43.45
C THR A 184 -56.26 -33.78 41.94
N LYS A 185 -55.48 -32.80 41.47
CA LYS A 185 -55.02 -32.82 40.09
C LYS A 185 -54.07 -34.00 39.98
N SER A 186 -54.46 -35.03 39.23
CA SER A 186 -53.61 -36.17 38.94
C SER A 186 -52.29 -35.67 38.32
N PRO A 187 -51.11 -36.13 38.79
CA PRO A 187 -49.81 -35.70 38.28
C PRO A 187 -49.47 -36.33 36.91
N PHE A 188 -50.45 -36.48 36.02
CA PHE A 188 -50.27 -37.15 34.75
C PHE A 188 -51.22 -36.54 33.72
N THR A 189 -50.70 -35.62 32.91
CA THR A 189 -51.17 -35.20 31.56
C THR A 189 -50.50 -33.88 31.20
N SER A 190 -49.21 -33.88 30.87
CA SER A 190 -48.69 -32.92 29.87
C SER A 190 -47.28 -33.21 29.37
N GLU A 191 -46.45 -33.98 30.08
CA GLU A 191 -45.02 -34.09 29.70
C GLU A 191 -44.44 -35.46 30.06
N LEU A 192 -44.86 -36.57 29.43
CA LEU A 192 -44.05 -37.81 29.41
C LEU A 192 -44.61 -38.92 28.49
N TYR A 193 -44.67 -38.71 27.18
CA TYR A 193 -44.67 -39.83 26.22
C TYR A 193 -43.90 -39.42 24.98
N ASP A 194 -42.57 -39.47 25.08
CA ASP A 194 -41.76 -40.26 24.17
C ASP A 194 -40.31 -40.28 24.67
N TRP A 195 -39.72 -41.48 24.67
CA TRP A 195 -38.37 -41.90 25.09
C TRP A 195 -38.26 -42.56 26.49
N PRO A 196 -37.68 -43.78 26.61
CA PRO A 196 -36.67 -44.37 25.73
C PRO A 196 -36.92 -45.87 25.39
N THR A 197 -37.97 -46.21 24.63
CA THR A 197 -38.17 -47.62 24.24
C THR A 197 -38.75 -47.86 22.85
N CYS A 198 -38.86 -46.86 21.97
CA CYS A 198 -39.25 -46.92 20.55
C CYS A 198 -39.67 -48.32 20.03
N LYS A 199 -40.87 -48.81 20.41
CA LYS A 199 -41.40 -50.12 19.96
C LYS A 199 -42.36 -50.00 18.77
N ARG A 200 -42.41 -48.85 18.11
CA ARG A 200 -43.19 -48.65 16.88
C ARG A 200 -42.30 -48.06 15.78
N PRO A 201 -42.05 -48.79 14.68
CA PRO A 201 -41.46 -48.19 13.49
C PRO A 201 -42.52 -47.31 12.81
N PRO A 202 -42.26 -46.02 12.54
CA PRO A 202 -43.16 -45.23 11.71
C PRO A 202 -43.09 -45.72 10.26
N THR A 203 -44.25 -46.06 9.72
CA THR A 203 -44.45 -46.45 8.31
C THR A 203 -44.02 -45.32 7.38
N PHE A 204 -43.16 -45.61 6.40
CA PHE A 204 -42.90 -44.70 5.27
C PHE A 204 -44.16 -44.59 4.41
N SER A 205 -44.84 -43.44 4.49
CA SER A 205 -45.90 -43.07 3.55
C SER A 205 -45.26 -42.62 2.23
N THR A 206 -45.46 -43.39 1.17
CA THR A 206 -45.07 -43.01 -0.19
C THR A 206 -46.01 -41.90 -0.70
N GLY A 207 -45.50 -40.68 -0.73
CA GLY A 207 -45.83 -39.60 -1.68
C GLY A 207 -47.30 -39.24 -1.91
N GLN A 208 -47.82 -38.29 -1.12
CA GLN A 208 -48.75 -37.29 -1.66
C GLN A 208 -48.00 -35.95 -1.80
N PRO A 209 -48.17 -35.20 -2.92
CA PRO A 209 -47.62 -33.87 -3.04
C PRO A 209 -48.27 -32.98 -1.98
N LEU A 210 -47.45 -32.42 -1.07
CA LEU A 210 -47.94 -31.53 -0.03
C LEU A 210 -48.59 -30.29 -0.66
N PRO A 211 -49.71 -29.78 -0.11
CA PRO A 211 -50.33 -28.55 -0.58
C PRO A 211 -49.34 -27.38 -0.43
N ALA A 212 -49.42 -26.40 -1.33
CA ALA A 212 -48.54 -25.24 -1.35
C ALA A 212 -48.53 -24.54 0.03
N ILE A 213 -47.47 -24.80 0.80
CA ILE A 213 -47.26 -24.21 2.11
C ILE A 213 -47.12 -22.70 1.89
N ARG A 214 -48.13 -21.92 2.31
CA ARG A 214 -47.95 -20.49 2.56
C ARG A 214 -46.78 -20.39 3.52
N ARG A 215 -45.65 -19.85 3.06
CA ARG A 215 -44.40 -19.69 3.84
C ARG A 215 -44.67 -18.77 5.03
N GLN A 216 -45.22 -19.30 6.11
CA GLN A 216 -45.31 -18.57 7.36
C GLN A 216 -43.93 -18.56 8.01
N LYS A 217 -43.55 -17.40 8.52
CA LYS A 217 -42.27 -17.21 9.21
C LYS A 217 -42.20 -18.19 10.39
N PRO A 218 -41.16 -19.03 10.50
CA PRO A 218 -41.04 -19.97 11.60
C PRO A 218 -41.03 -19.20 12.93
N GLN A 219 -41.85 -19.65 13.89
CA GLN A 219 -41.99 -18.98 15.17
C GLN A 219 -40.75 -19.24 16.04
N GLY A 220 -39.96 -18.20 16.27
CA GLY A 220 -38.71 -18.23 17.02
C GLY A 220 -37.76 -17.11 16.56
N PRO A 221 -36.55 -16.99 17.14
CA PRO A 221 -35.54 -16.02 16.72
C PRO A 221 -34.81 -16.49 15.44
N PHE A 222 -35.54 -17.12 14.51
CA PHE A 222 -34.98 -17.64 13.27
C PHE A 222 -34.94 -16.52 12.22
N ARG A 223 -33.79 -16.43 11.54
CA ARG A 223 -33.58 -15.48 10.43
C ARG A 223 -34.41 -15.88 9.23
N ASP A 224 -34.68 -14.91 8.36
CA ASP A 224 -35.51 -15.14 7.18
C ASP A 224 -34.87 -16.21 6.27
N THR A 225 -35.69 -17.01 5.60
CA THR A 225 -35.22 -18.13 4.80
C THR A 225 -34.32 -17.66 3.65
N ALA A 226 -34.60 -16.47 3.10
CA ALA A 226 -33.77 -15.82 2.09
C ALA A 226 -32.40 -15.39 2.65
N GLU A 227 -32.35 -14.85 3.88
CA GLU A 227 -31.09 -14.48 4.54
C GLU A 227 -30.21 -15.70 4.82
N VAL A 228 -30.81 -16.78 5.33
CA VAL A 228 -30.06 -18.02 5.61
C VAL A 228 -29.49 -18.62 4.33
N PHE A 229 -30.29 -18.61 3.25
CA PHE A 229 -29.83 -19.09 1.94
C PHE A 229 -28.69 -18.22 1.40
N TRP A 230 -28.82 -16.90 1.50
CA TRP A 230 -27.76 -15.96 1.11
C TRP A 230 -26.49 -16.15 1.95
N GLN A 231 -26.62 -16.34 3.26
CA GLN A 231 -25.50 -16.54 4.17
C GLN A 231 -24.77 -17.87 3.90
N ARG A 232 -25.51 -18.93 3.53
CA ARG A 232 -24.94 -20.23 3.17
C ARG A 232 -24.15 -20.17 1.85
N HIS A 233 -24.61 -19.36 0.90
CA HIS A 233 -23.98 -19.20 -0.40
C HIS A 233 -23.10 -17.96 -0.52
N LYS A 234 -22.87 -17.24 0.60
CA LYS A 234 -21.96 -16.09 0.63
C LYS A 234 -20.54 -16.60 0.34
N PRO A 235 -19.85 -16.09 -0.69
CA PRO A 235 -18.46 -16.45 -0.93
C PRO A 235 -17.63 -16.07 0.29
N LEU A 236 -16.66 -16.91 0.65
CA LEU A 236 -15.80 -16.70 1.80
C LEU A 236 -15.03 -15.38 1.61
N GLU A 237 -15.39 -14.36 2.38
CA GLU A 237 -14.56 -13.16 2.51
C GLU A 237 -13.29 -13.58 3.27
N PRO A 238 -12.09 -13.31 2.74
CA PRO A 238 -10.85 -13.63 3.42
C PRO A 238 -10.85 -13.02 4.83
N THR A 239 -10.45 -13.82 5.83
CA THR A 239 -10.39 -13.41 7.23
C THR A 239 -9.58 -12.12 7.39
N LEU A 240 -9.87 -11.32 8.41
CA LEU A 240 -9.21 -10.03 8.65
C LEU A 240 -7.67 -10.13 8.65
N HIS A 241 -7.11 -11.31 8.99
CA HIS A 241 -5.70 -11.63 8.83
C HIS A 241 -5.24 -11.70 7.36
N MET A 242 -5.97 -12.37 6.46
CA MET A 242 -5.66 -12.38 5.02
C MET A 242 -5.90 -11.02 4.34
N ALA A 243 -6.90 -10.25 4.77
CA ALA A 243 -7.15 -8.91 4.25
C ALA A 243 -6.13 -7.87 4.76
N ALA A 244 -5.53 -8.11 5.94
CA ALA A 244 -4.51 -7.25 6.54
C ALA A 244 -3.06 -7.63 6.21
N PHE A 245 -2.80 -8.78 5.55
CA PHE A 245 -1.49 -9.05 4.93
C PHE A 245 -1.35 -8.23 3.64
N ILE A 246 -1.22 -6.92 3.87
CA ILE A 246 -0.64 -5.97 2.94
C ILE A 246 0.80 -6.43 2.73
N ASP A 247 1.05 -6.84 1.49
CA ASP A 247 2.28 -7.38 0.93
C ASP A 247 2.59 -8.81 1.38
N SER A 248 2.26 -9.78 0.53
CA SER A 248 2.96 -11.06 0.59
C SER A 248 4.47 -10.76 0.47
N PRO A 249 5.35 -11.49 1.19
CA PRO A 249 6.80 -11.30 1.07
C PRO A 249 7.29 -11.34 -0.39
N LEU A 250 6.57 -12.08 -1.23
CA LEU A 250 6.81 -12.18 -2.66
C LEU A 250 6.49 -10.87 -3.41
N ASP A 251 5.42 -10.18 -3.05
CA ASP A 251 5.04 -8.90 -3.65
C ASP A 251 5.96 -7.78 -3.18
N LYS A 252 6.36 -7.81 -1.90
CA LYS A 252 7.40 -6.94 -1.34
C LYS A 252 8.74 -7.11 -2.06
N ALA A 253 9.15 -8.36 -2.31
CA ALA A 253 10.37 -8.66 -3.06
C ALA A 253 10.29 -8.16 -4.52
N ARG A 254 9.14 -8.30 -5.19
CA ARG A 254 8.94 -7.75 -6.54
C ARG A 254 8.97 -6.22 -6.56
N GLU A 255 8.38 -5.57 -5.57
CA GLU A 255 8.40 -4.11 -5.41
C GLU A 255 9.82 -3.58 -5.11
N GLU A 256 10.61 -4.30 -4.32
CA GLU A 256 12.03 -3.99 -4.09
C GLU A 256 12.87 -4.13 -5.37
N MET A 257 12.68 -5.22 -6.11
CA MET A 257 13.37 -5.45 -7.37
C MET A 257 13.02 -4.36 -8.41
N LYS A 258 11.74 -3.98 -8.52
CA LYS A 258 11.32 -2.85 -9.36
C LYS A 258 11.94 -1.52 -8.93
N ARG A 259 12.12 -1.29 -7.63
CA ARG A 259 12.74 -0.05 -7.11
C ARG A 259 14.24 0.00 -7.41
N GLU A 260 14.94 -1.12 -7.30
CA GLU A 260 16.35 -1.22 -7.71
C GLU A 260 16.51 -1.02 -9.21
N ASP A 261 15.68 -1.66 -10.03
CA ASP A 261 15.67 -1.50 -11.48
C ASP A 261 15.39 -0.03 -11.89
N TRP A 262 14.46 0.63 -11.20
CA TRP A 262 14.15 2.04 -11.44
C TRP A 262 15.30 2.97 -11.03
N GLY A 263 16.00 2.67 -9.93
CA GLY A 263 17.19 3.41 -9.51
C GLY A 263 18.37 3.29 -10.49
N ASN A 264 18.42 2.19 -11.24
CA ASN A 264 19.41 1.93 -12.29
C ASN A 264 18.99 2.43 -13.68
N CYS A 265 17.78 2.98 -13.83
CA CYS A 265 17.27 3.43 -15.12
C CYS A 265 17.85 4.80 -15.50
N ILE A 266 18.76 4.83 -16.47
CA ILE A 266 19.42 6.06 -16.95
C ILE A 266 18.50 6.87 -17.89
N HIS A 267 17.48 6.23 -18.49
CA HIS A 267 16.54 6.86 -19.42
C HIS A 267 15.13 6.24 -19.36
N ASP A 268 14.10 7.08 -19.26
CA ASP A 268 12.68 6.67 -19.18
C ASP A 268 12.10 6.10 -20.50
N LYS A 269 12.88 6.11 -21.59
CA LYS A 269 12.42 5.65 -22.89
C LYS A 269 12.64 4.15 -23.01
N GLU A 270 11.57 3.40 -23.27
CA GLU A 270 11.66 1.99 -23.60
C GLU A 270 12.66 1.77 -24.74
N PHE A 271 13.55 0.80 -24.57
CA PHE A 271 14.51 0.42 -25.60
C PHE A 271 13.75 -0.24 -26.76
N LEU A 272 13.40 0.57 -27.76
CA LEU A 272 12.80 0.09 -28.98
C LEU A 272 13.90 -0.54 -29.87
N PRO A 273 13.63 -1.69 -30.52
CA PRO A 273 14.57 -2.25 -31.49
C PRO A 273 14.88 -1.23 -32.59
N PHE A 274 16.12 -1.25 -33.09
CA PHE A 274 16.62 -0.25 -34.05
C PHE A 274 15.74 -0.04 -35.29
N SER A 275 14.96 -1.06 -35.66
CA SER A 275 14.02 -1.02 -36.78
C SER A 275 12.75 -0.19 -36.55
N SER A 276 12.36 0.11 -35.30
CA SER A 276 11.11 0.83 -34.99
C SER A 276 11.31 2.24 -34.45
N TYR A 277 12.52 2.62 -34.05
CA TYR A 277 12.80 3.89 -33.36
C TYR A 277 12.47 5.16 -34.16
N ASN A 278 12.45 5.06 -35.50
CA ASN A 278 12.24 6.18 -36.43
C ASN A 278 10.96 6.06 -37.29
N LYS A 279 10.09 5.07 -37.06
CA LYS A 279 8.90 4.88 -37.92
C LYS A 279 7.85 5.98 -37.76
N ASP A 280 7.72 6.53 -36.55
CA ASP A 280 6.65 7.51 -36.23
C ASP A 280 7.17 8.91 -35.85
N LYS A 281 8.49 9.13 -35.86
CA LYS A 281 9.06 10.45 -35.57
C LYS A 281 9.18 11.26 -36.86
N LYS A 282 8.30 12.26 -37.01
CA LYS A 282 8.49 13.34 -37.98
C LYS A 282 9.77 14.09 -37.59
N TYR A 283 10.70 14.25 -38.52
CA TYR A 283 11.96 14.97 -38.26
C TYR A 283 11.65 16.42 -37.92
N ASP A 284 11.93 16.82 -36.68
CA ASP A 284 11.86 18.22 -36.24
C ASP A 284 13.22 18.89 -36.53
N PRO A 285 13.30 19.84 -37.47
CA PRO A 285 14.54 20.54 -37.78
C PRO A 285 15.03 21.35 -36.57
N LEU A 286 16.34 21.38 -36.32
CA LEU A 286 16.93 22.24 -35.28
C LEU A 286 16.53 23.71 -35.51
N ILE A 287 16.28 24.44 -34.41
CA ILE A 287 15.85 25.86 -34.36
C ILE A 287 16.76 26.79 -35.18
N HIS A 288 18.03 26.41 -35.41
CA HIS A 288 18.97 27.18 -36.22
C HIS A 288 18.80 27.01 -37.75
N GLY A 289 17.85 26.17 -38.21
CA GLY A 289 17.59 25.89 -39.63
C GLY A 289 16.52 26.76 -40.28
N SER A 290 15.76 27.57 -39.53
CA SER A 290 14.64 28.39 -40.05
C SER A 290 15.01 29.86 -40.25
N GLY A 291 16.14 30.12 -40.92
CA GLY A 291 16.56 31.47 -41.29
C GLY A 291 15.92 31.96 -42.59
N LYS A 292 15.93 33.29 -42.83
CA LYS A 292 15.42 33.95 -44.05
C LYS A 292 16.06 33.44 -45.35
N TYR A 293 17.26 32.86 -45.25
CA TYR A 293 17.96 32.19 -46.32
C TYR A 293 17.81 30.68 -46.06
N GLY A 294 17.06 29.98 -46.92
CA GLY A 294 16.75 28.55 -46.75
C GLY A 294 17.99 27.66 -46.68
N GLN A 295 17.81 26.41 -46.27
CA GLN A 295 18.91 25.43 -46.20
C GLN A 295 19.60 25.27 -47.57
N GLU A 296 20.88 25.67 -47.66
CA GLU A 296 21.75 25.09 -48.67
C GLU A 296 22.04 23.64 -48.27
N ALA A 297 21.67 22.69 -49.13
CA ALA A 297 21.90 21.27 -48.89
C ALA A 297 23.40 20.99 -48.74
N TYR A 298 23.83 20.82 -47.49
CA TYR A 298 25.20 20.50 -47.14
C TYR A 298 25.66 19.25 -47.92
N GLY A 299 26.68 19.42 -48.76
CA GLY A 299 27.34 18.34 -49.49
C GLY A 299 26.95 18.12 -50.96
N SER A 300 26.01 18.87 -51.54
CA SER A 300 25.53 18.55 -52.91
C SER A 300 26.09 19.41 -54.05
N LYS A 301 26.61 20.63 -53.80
CA LYS A 301 26.94 21.57 -54.90
C LYS A 301 28.35 22.16 -54.89
N HIS A 302 29.01 22.27 -53.73
CA HIS A 302 30.26 23.05 -53.62
C HIS A 302 31.41 22.31 -52.92
N PHE A 303 31.24 21.03 -52.58
CA PHE A 303 32.30 20.25 -51.94
C PHE A 303 32.79 19.15 -52.89
N ARG A 304 33.92 19.43 -53.54
CA ARG A 304 34.80 18.48 -54.25
C ARG A 304 34.08 17.40 -55.09
N GLU A 305 33.44 17.77 -56.19
CA GLU A 305 33.22 16.83 -57.29
C GLU A 305 32.99 17.56 -58.63
N GLU A 306 34.02 17.59 -59.47
CA GLU A 306 33.90 18.03 -60.86
C GLU A 306 33.55 16.81 -61.73
N ASN A 307 32.29 16.72 -62.14
CA ASN A 307 31.74 15.79 -63.14
C ASN A 307 31.40 14.35 -62.69
N PRO A 308 30.18 14.10 -62.18
CA PRO A 308 29.65 12.75 -61.95
C PRO A 308 29.53 11.91 -63.25
N LYS A 309 29.51 12.55 -64.42
CA LYS A 309 29.46 11.88 -65.74
C LYS A 309 30.79 11.22 -66.16
N LYS A 310 31.90 11.44 -65.45
CA LYS A 310 33.20 10.81 -65.76
C LYS A 310 33.27 9.33 -65.36
N TRP A 311 32.43 8.89 -64.42
CA TRP A 311 32.57 7.57 -63.79
C TRP A 311 31.39 6.62 -64.06
N VAL A 312 30.31 7.10 -64.67
CA VAL A 312 29.20 6.26 -65.13
C VAL A 312 29.46 5.91 -66.59
N ALA A 313 30.21 4.84 -66.82
CA ALA A 313 30.17 4.16 -68.10
C ALA A 313 28.93 3.27 -68.13
N ASP A 314 28.11 3.32 -69.20
CA ASP A 314 26.96 2.42 -69.44
C ASP A 314 27.36 0.94 -69.66
N LYS A 315 28.59 0.56 -69.28
CA LYS A 315 29.12 -0.79 -69.47
C LYS A 315 29.34 -1.43 -68.11
N ASP A 316 28.71 -2.58 -67.92
CA ASP A 316 28.96 -3.43 -66.75
C ASP A 316 30.45 -3.78 -66.64
N PHE A 317 30.94 -3.85 -65.40
CA PHE A 317 32.33 -4.21 -65.11
C PHE A 317 32.66 -5.60 -65.68
N LYS A 318 33.57 -5.65 -66.66
CA LYS A 318 34.11 -6.90 -67.18
C LYS A 318 35.10 -7.49 -66.18
N ARG A 319 34.79 -8.69 -65.67
CA ARG A 319 35.70 -9.43 -64.77
C ARG A 319 36.91 -9.94 -65.58
N VAL A 320 38.11 -9.59 -65.11
CA VAL A 320 39.39 -10.02 -65.73
C VAL A 320 39.85 -11.38 -65.18
N LEU A 321 39.32 -11.81 -64.03
CA LEU A 321 39.63 -13.08 -63.39
C LEU A 321 38.35 -13.89 -63.14
N PRO A 322 38.41 -15.24 -63.21
CA PRO A 322 37.28 -16.09 -62.85
C PRO A 322 36.90 -15.85 -61.38
N SER A 323 35.61 -15.71 -61.09
CA SER A 323 35.14 -15.56 -59.71
C SER A 323 35.39 -16.82 -58.91
N VAL A 324 35.79 -16.63 -57.65
CA VAL A 324 35.87 -17.74 -56.69
C VAL A 324 34.46 -18.32 -56.51
N VAL A 325 34.35 -19.64 -56.71
CA VAL A 325 33.08 -20.41 -56.73
C VAL A 325 32.18 -20.13 -55.52
N LEU A 326 32.78 -19.83 -54.37
CA LEU A 326 32.07 -19.50 -53.13
C LEU A 326 31.22 -18.22 -53.26
N PHE A 327 31.75 -17.18 -53.89
CA PHE A 327 31.06 -15.89 -54.05
C PHE A 327 30.05 -15.89 -55.20
N GLU A 328 30.19 -16.83 -56.14
CA GLU A 328 29.24 -17.01 -57.23
C GLU A 328 27.89 -17.57 -56.76
N LYS A 329 27.90 -18.33 -55.66
CA LYS A 329 26.70 -18.88 -55.01
C LYS A 329 26.00 -17.87 -54.10
N TYR A 330 26.71 -16.84 -53.65
CA TYR A 330 26.17 -15.85 -52.73
C TYR A 330 25.08 -15.01 -53.41
N GLY A 331 23.85 -15.13 -52.91
CA GLY A 331 22.67 -14.45 -53.50
C GLY A 331 21.95 -15.21 -54.62
N LYS A 332 22.51 -16.35 -55.11
CA LYS A 332 21.82 -17.23 -56.09
C LYS A 332 21.11 -18.42 -55.43
N THR A 333 21.52 -18.82 -54.22
CA THR A 333 20.96 -19.98 -53.51
C THR A 333 19.66 -19.70 -52.76
N TYR A 334 19.21 -18.44 -52.71
CA TYR A 334 17.93 -18.07 -52.11
C TYR A 334 17.05 -17.44 -53.19
N SER A 335 16.33 -18.26 -53.95
CA SER A 335 15.19 -17.78 -54.73
C SER A 335 13.99 -17.63 -53.79
N SER A 336 13.29 -16.49 -53.85
CA SER A 336 12.07 -16.28 -53.08
C SER A 336 10.87 -17.09 -53.60
N THR A 337 11.04 -17.87 -54.67
CA THR A 337 10.01 -18.70 -55.30
C THR A 337 10.71 -19.86 -56.02
N GLY A 338 10.48 -21.09 -55.55
CA GLY A 338 11.21 -22.29 -55.96
C GLY A 338 11.04 -22.69 -57.42
N GLN A 339 11.88 -22.15 -58.31
CA GLN A 339 12.27 -22.79 -59.56
C GLN A 339 13.79 -22.97 -59.59
N ILE A 340 14.19 -24.22 -59.79
CA ILE A 340 15.56 -24.64 -60.03
C ILE A 340 15.76 -24.63 -61.54
N VAL A 341 16.82 -23.98 -62.02
CA VAL A 341 17.49 -24.31 -63.29
C VAL A 341 18.84 -24.91 -62.93
#